data_AF-A0AA43M2H8-F1
#
_entry.id   AF-A0AA43M2H8-F1
#
_cell.length_a   1.000
_cell.length_b   1.000
_cell.length_c   1.000
_cell.angle_alpha   90.00
_cell.angle_beta   90.00
_cell.angle_gamma   90.00
#
_symmetry.space_group_name_H-M   'P 1'
#
loop_
_entity.id
_entity.type
_entity.pdbx_description
1 polymer ?
#
loop_
_entity_poly.entity_id
_entity_poly.type
_entity_poly.pdbx_seq_one_letter_code
_entity_poly.pdbx_strand_id
1 'polypeptide(L)'
;NSGDGNSGNRNSGDGNSGNRNSGDGNSGNRNSGDGNSGNRNSGDGNSGDGNSGYGNSGDVNSGYGNSGDGNSGNRNSGDGNSGDGNSGHFNSANYSAGAFCSEEPPFLLFNKPSPISREDFENSNGYWICRRLRLVDNEGKSIEYKAAWATLWESLSNPEKIAVQAIPNFDADVFEVITGIRV
;
A
#
# COMPACT_ATOMS: atom_id res chain seq x y z
N ASN A 1 22.11 25.84 -17.61
CA ASN A 1 21.57 24.48 -17.43
C ASN A 1 22.49 23.52 -18.17
N SER A 2 22.57 22.27 -17.73
CA SER A 2 23.26 21.17 -18.42
C SER A 2 22.22 20.11 -18.77
N GLY A 3 22.17 19.67 -20.02
CA GLY A 3 21.09 18.83 -20.57
C GLY A 3 20.03 19.63 -21.36
N ASP A 4 19.08 18.92 -21.93
CA ASP A 4 18.09 19.42 -22.89
C ASP A 4 16.74 19.76 -22.24
N GLY A 5 15.96 20.65 -22.87
CA GLY A 5 14.58 20.96 -22.43
C GLY A 5 14.44 21.68 -21.08
N ASN A 6 15.52 22.16 -20.49
CA ASN A 6 15.49 22.80 -19.16
C ASN A 6 15.03 24.28 -19.20
N SER A 7 14.05 24.63 -18.35
CA SER A 7 13.59 26.00 -18.10
C SER A 7 14.02 26.50 -16.72
N GLY A 8 14.58 27.72 -16.63
CA GLY A 8 15.10 28.32 -15.39
C GLY A 8 16.63 28.24 -15.24
N ASN A 9 17.16 28.19 -14.02
CA ASN A 9 18.61 28.34 -13.77
C ASN A 9 19.25 27.17 -13.00
N ARG A 10 20.46 26.80 -13.44
CA ARG A 10 21.36 25.83 -12.78
C ARG A 10 20.76 24.43 -12.64
N ASN A 11 19.95 24.00 -13.61
CA ASN A 11 19.47 22.62 -13.67
C ASN A 11 20.52 21.70 -14.33
N SER A 12 20.58 20.45 -13.91
CA SER A 12 21.43 19.38 -14.45
C SER A 12 20.58 18.15 -14.72
N GLY A 13 20.61 17.63 -15.94
CA GLY A 13 19.68 16.60 -16.45
C GLY A 13 18.73 17.20 -17.48
N ASP A 14 17.67 16.49 -17.84
CA ASP A 14 16.79 16.85 -18.95
C ASP A 14 15.37 17.23 -18.48
N GLY A 15 14.73 18.16 -19.18
CA GLY A 15 13.30 18.46 -19.00
C GLY A 15 12.93 19.10 -17.66
N ASN A 16 13.87 19.72 -16.93
CA ASN A 16 13.56 20.35 -15.64
C ASN A 16 12.99 21.76 -15.80
N SER A 17 11.97 22.09 -15.01
CA SER A 17 11.41 23.43 -14.86
C SER A 17 11.69 24.00 -13.47
N GLY A 18 12.25 25.20 -13.39
CA GLY A 18 12.60 25.90 -12.15
C GLY A 18 14.11 25.99 -11.93
N ASN A 19 14.60 25.96 -10.69
CA ASN A 19 16.01 26.23 -10.41
C ASN A 19 16.69 25.20 -9.52
N ARG A 20 17.96 24.90 -9.86
CA ARG A 20 18.87 24.04 -9.10
C ARG A 20 18.37 22.60 -8.95
N ASN A 21 17.68 22.08 -9.96
CA ASN A 21 17.27 20.68 -9.99
C ASN A 21 18.40 19.79 -10.54
N SER A 22 18.51 18.58 -10.03
CA SER A 22 19.47 17.56 -10.47
C SER A 22 18.72 16.26 -10.73
N GLY A 23 18.86 15.69 -11.93
CA GLY A 23 18.03 14.59 -12.44
C GLY A 23 17.07 15.10 -13.51
N ASP A 24 16.06 14.31 -13.86
CA ASP A 24 15.24 14.53 -15.05
C ASP A 24 13.77 14.82 -14.71
N GLY A 25 13.14 15.69 -15.49
CA GLY A 25 11.70 15.93 -15.42
C GLY A 25 11.20 16.58 -14.12
N ASN A 26 12.05 17.27 -13.35
CA ASN A 26 11.63 17.92 -12.11
C ASN A 26 10.96 19.28 -12.37
N SER A 27 9.88 19.56 -11.65
CA SER A 27 9.20 20.86 -11.59
C SER A 27 9.36 21.48 -10.21
N GLY A 28 9.80 22.75 -10.15
CA GLY A 28 10.06 23.49 -8.91
C GLY A 28 11.55 23.68 -8.63
N ASN A 29 11.98 23.74 -7.37
CA ASN A 29 13.35 24.14 -7.04
C ASN A 29 14.07 23.19 -6.08
N ARG A 30 15.36 22.98 -6.35
CA ARG A 30 16.29 22.20 -5.50
C ARG A 30 15.87 20.75 -5.33
N ASN A 31 15.26 20.15 -6.35
CA ASN A 31 14.95 18.73 -6.36
C ASN A 31 16.16 17.92 -6.81
N SER A 32 16.35 16.73 -6.23
CA SER A 32 17.38 15.76 -6.59
C SER A 32 16.74 14.41 -6.85
N GLY A 33 17.01 13.80 -8.00
CA GLY A 33 16.29 12.62 -8.50
C GLY A 33 15.33 13.01 -9.62
N ASP A 34 14.38 12.15 -9.96
CA ASP A 34 13.61 12.25 -11.19
C ASP A 34 12.11 12.45 -10.95
N GLY A 35 11.47 13.27 -11.79
CA GLY A 35 10.02 13.42 -11.83
C GLY A 35 9.40 14.04 -10.56
N ASN A 36 10.15 14.81 -9.78
CA ASN A 36 9.60 15.47 -8.60
C ASN A 36 8.86 16.77 -8.95
N SER A 37 7.74 17.03 -8.28
CA SER A 37 6.99 18.28 -8.37
C SER A 37 6.94 18.97 -7.00
N GLY A 38 7.37 20.24 -6.94
CA GLY A 38 7.53 21.00 -5.70
C GLY A 38 9.00 21.34 -5.42
N ASN A 39 9.37 21.54 -4.16
CA ASN A 39 10.69 22.04 -3.78
C ASN A 39 11.40 21.12 -2.79
N ARG A 40 12.73 21.03 -2.93
CA ARG A 40 13.62 20.34 -1.98
C ARG A 40 13.29 18.85 -1.80
N ASN A 41 12.74 18.20 -2.82
CA ASN A 41 12.53 16.76 -2.81
C ASN A 41 13.83 16.02 -3.15
N SER A 42 14.04 14.87 -2.53
CA SER A 42 15.18 13.98 -2.77
C SER A 42 14.69 12.55 -3.02
N GLY A 43 15.09 11.94 -4.14
CA GLY A 43 14.53 10.69 -4.65
C GLY A 43 13.54 10.97 -5.78
N ASP A 44 12.63 10.04 -6.09
CA ASP A 44 11.90 10.08 -7.36
C ASP A 44 10.38 10.14 -7.20
N GLY A 45 9.72 10.87 -8.09
CA GLY A 45 8.26 10.92 -8.22
C GLY A 45 7.54 11.52 -7.01
N ASN A 46 8.19 12.37 -6.21
CA ASN A 46 7.55 13.02 -5.08
C ASN A 46 6.76 14.26 -5.51
N SER A 47 5.61 14.51 -4.87
CA SER A 47 4.77 15.68 -5.08
C SER A 47 4.54 16.43 -3.77
N GLY A 48 4.87 17.71 -3.72
CA GLY A 48 4.91 18.53 -2.51
C GLY A 48 6.33 18.97 -2.19
N ASP A 49 6.59 19.42 -0.97
CA ASP A 49 7.85 20.02 -0.57
C ASP A 49 8.59 19.22 0.52
N GLY A 50 9.90 19.07 0.36
CA GLY A 50 10.79 18.51 1.39
C GLY A 50 10.67 17.00 1.60
N ASN A 51 10.14 16.25 0.63
CA ASN A 51 10.04 14.80 0.73
C ASN A 51 11.38 14.11 0.44
N SER A 52 11.59 12.96 1.07
CA SER A 52 12.73 12.07 0.79
C SER A 52 12.26 10.64 0.54
N GLY A 53 12.74 10.03 -0.56
CA GLY A 53 12.37 8.69 -0.97
C GLY A 53 11.54 8.72 -2.24
N TYR A 54 10.51 7.86 -2.35
CA TYR A 54 9.86 7.59 -3.63
C TYR A 54 8.34 7.70 -3.55
N GLY A 55 7.76 8.43 -4.50
CA GLY A 55 6.32 8.46 -4.71
C GLY A 55 5.52 9.03 -3.53
N ASN A 56 6.09 9.92 -2.74
CA ASN A 56 5.38 10.57 -1.64
C ASN A 56 4.53 11.74 -2.14
N SER A 57 3.35 11.96 -1.55
CA SER A 57 2.45 13.07 -1.85
C SER A 57 2.10 13.82 -0.56
N GLY A 58 2.31 15.14 -0.56
CA GLY A 58 2.27 15.98 0.63
C GLY A 58 3.67 16.47 0.98
N ASP A 59 3.88 16.96 2.19
CA ASP A 59 5.11 17.64 2.60
C ASP A 59 5.89 16.88 3.68
N VAL A 60 7.22 16.95 3.62
CA VAL A 60 8.14 16.45 4.67
C VAL A 60 7.97 14.95 4.97
N ASN A 61 7.60 14.15 3.98
CA ASN A 61 7.55 12.69 4.16
C ASN A 61 8.92 12.05 3.91
N SER A 62 9.21 10.97 4.63
CA SER A 62 10.38 10.13 4.41
C SER A 62 9.99 8.67 4.23
N GLY A 63 10.41 8.06 3.11
CA GLY A 63 10.16 6.67 2.76
C GLY A 63 9.43 6.51 1.44
N TYR A 64 8.54 5.53 1.35
CA TYR A 64 7.94 5.12 0.08
C TYR A 64 6.40 5.20 0.11
N GLY A 65 5.83 5.98 -0.81
CA GLY A 65 4.39 5.99 -1.08
C GLY A 65 3.53 6.53 0.06
N ASN A 66 4.03 7.51 0.82
CA ASN A 66 3.22 8.18 1.84
C ASN A 66 2.29 9.24 1.22
N SER A 67 1.12 9.43 1.81
CA SER A 67 0.15 10.47 1.44
C SER A 67 -0.27 11.26 2.68
N GLY A 68 -0.17 12.59 2.61
CA GLY A 68 -0.31 13.50 3.76
C GLY A 68 1.04 14.06 4.18
N ASP A 69 1.15 14.63 5.38
CA ASP A 69 2.33 15.41 5.77
C ASP A 69 3.09 14.80 6.95
N GLY A 70 4.43 14.89 6.90
CA GLY A 70 5.30 14.55 8.02
C GLY A 70 5.34 13.06 8.39
N ASN A 71 5.06 12.16 7.44
CA ASN A 71 5.12 10.73 7.70
C ASN A 71 6.54 10.17 7.54
N SER A 72 6.92 9.24 8.43
CA SER A 72 8.17 8.47 8.35
C SER A 72 7.86 6.98 8.24
N GLY A 73 8.42 6.33 7.23
CA GLY A 73 8.13 4.93 6.89
C GLY A 73 7.41 4.81 5.55
N ASN A 74 6.62 3.75 5.37
CA ASN A 74 6.09 3.37 4.08
C ASN A 74 4.57 3.28 4.08
N ARG A 75 3.96 3.73 2.98
CA ARG A 75 2.53 3.56 2.70
C ARG A 75 1.62 4.09 3.81
N ASN A 76 2.04 5.17 4.48
CA ASN A 76 1.18 5.86 5.43
C ASN A 76 0.21 6.79 4.71
N SER A 77 -1.01 6.89 5.22
CA SER A 77 -2.02 7.85 4.80
C SER A 77 -2.48 8.68 5.99
N GLY A 78 -2.52 10.01 5.84
CA GLY A 78 -2.76 10.98 6.91
C GLY A 78 -1.45 11.62 7.37
N ASP A 79 -1.39 12.17 8.59
CA ASP A 79 -0.30 13.09 8.99
C ASP A 79 0.45 12.64 10.24
N GLY A 80 1.77 12.85 10.24
CA GLY A 80 2.63 12.64 11.39
C GLY A 80 2.74 11.19 11.85
N ASN A 81 2.55 10.22 10.95
CA ASN A 81 2.71 8.81 11.29
C ASN A 81 4.18 8.39 11.23
N SER A 82 4.58 7.51 12.14
CA SER A 82 5.88 6.84 12.16
C SER A 82 5.66 5.33 12.21
N GLY A 83 6.20 4.61 11.23
CA GLY A 83 5.97 3.19 10.98
C GLY A 83 5.41 2.94 9.59
N ASP A 84 4.92 1.74 9.33
CA ASP A 84 4.47 1.31 8.00
C ASP A 84 2.97 1.02 7.96
N GLY A 85 2.32 1.44 6.89
CA GLY A 85 0.93 1.08 6.58
C GLY A 85 -0.13 1.70 7.49
N ASN A 86 0.16 2.84 8.12
CA ASN A 86 -0.84 3.52 8.94
C ASN A 86 -1.85 4.29 8.09
N SER A 87 -3.07 4.40 8.58
CA SER A 87 -4.16 5.19 8.00
C SER A 87 -4.80 6.03 9.10
N GLY A 88 -4.34 7.27 9.29
CA GLY A 88 -4.77 8.12 10.39
C GLY A 88 -3.71 9.15 10.75
N HIS A 89 -3.67 9.60 12.00
CA HIS A 89 -2.78 10.70 12.40
C HIS A 89 -1.98 10.40 13.66
N PHE A 90 -0.71 10.78 13.68
CA PHE A 90 0.15 10.71 14.86
C PHE A 90 0.33 9.31 15.44
N ASN A 91 0.26 8.27 14.60
CA ASN A 91 0.56 6.91 15.03
C ASN A 91 2.08 6.69 15.07
N SER A 92 2.54 5.90 16.03
CA SER A 92 3.94 5.48 16.17
C SER A 92 4.07 3.95 16.17
N ALA A 93 3.26 3.29 15.33
CA ALA A 93 3.15 1.85 15.18
C ALA A 93 2.99 1.49 13.70
N ASN A 94 2.82 0.20 13.38
CA ASN A 94 2.46 -0.24 12.03
C ASN A 94 0.96 -0.53 11.94
N TYR A 95 0.40 -0.44 10.73
CA TYR A 95 -0.96 -0.88 10.41
C TYR A 95 -2.07 -0.27 11.29
N SER A 96 -1.85 0.89 11.91
CA SER A 96 -2.85 1.58 12.72
C SER A 96 -3.79 2.38 11.85
N ALA A 97 -5.11 2.17 12.02
CA ALA A 97 -6.15 2.99 11.42
C ALA A 97 -6.63 4.14 12.34
N GLY A 98 -5.94 4.36 13.47
CA GLY A 98 -6.36 5.25 14.55
C GLY A 98 -5.64 6.60 14.57
N ALA A 99 -5.74 7.28 15.71
CA ALA A 99 -4.94 8.44 16.02
C ALA A 99 -4.24 8.27 17.37
N PHE A 100 -2.99 8.73 17.48
CA PHE A 100 -2.17 8.60 18.68
C PHE A 100 -1.97 7.15 19.18
N CYS A 101 -1.93 6.16 18.26
CA CYS A 101 -1.63 4.78 18.64
C CYS A 101 -0.11 4.55 18.73
N SER A 102 0.36 4.02 19.84
CA SER A 102 1.77 3.67 20.07
C SER A 102 2.06 2.17 19.96
N GLU A 103 1.03 1.35 19.75
CA GLU A 103 1.13 -0.10 19.65
C GLU A 103 0.42 -0.56 18.38
N GLU A 104 0.94 -1.61 17.75
CA GLU A 104 0.33 -2.21 16.56
C GLU A 104 -1.03 -2.82 16.95
N PRO A 105 -2.13 -2.47 16.24
CA PRO A 105 -3.44 -3.03 16.55
C PRO A 105 -3.45 -4.55 16.28
N PRO A 106 -4.34 -5.31 16.96
CA PRO A 106 -4.43 -6.74 16.75
C PRO A 106 -4.78 -7.07 15.30
N PHE A 107 -4.03 -7.98 14.69
CA PHE A 107 -4.40 -8.57 13.42
C PHE A 107 -5.69 -9.38 13.59
N LEU A 108 -6.74 -9.02 12.85
CA LEU A 108 -8.05 -9.66 12.98
C LEU A 108 -8.23 -10.74 11.91
N LEU A 109 -8.70 -11.92 12.34
CA LEU A 109 -9.26 -12.95 11.46
C LEU A 109 -10.70 -13.18 11.89
N PHE A 110 -11.63 -13.12 10.93
CA PHE A 110 -13.07 -13.29 11.17
C PHE A 110 -13.60 -12.40 12.32
N ASN A 111 -13.27 -11.10 12.25
CA ASN A 111 -13.69 -10.05 13.20
C ASN A 111 -13.22 -10.27 14.65
N LYS A 112 -12.24 -11.15 14.88
CA LYS A 112 -11.69 -11.45 16.21
C LYS A 112 -10.15 -11.35 16.19
N PRO A 113 -9.52 -10.92 17.29
CA PRO A 113 -8.05 -10.97 17.41
C PRO A 113 -7.53 -12.36 17.06
N SER A 114 -6.60 -12.41 16.11
CA SER A 114 -5.98 -13.63 15.65
C SER A 114 -5.02 -14.18 16.72
N PRO A 115 -5.00 -15.51 16.93
CA PRO A 115 -3.97 -16.14 17.77
C PRO A 115 -2.61 -16.26 17.07
N ILE A 116 -2.55 -16.01 15.75
CA ILE A 116 -1.33 -16.03 14.94
C ILE A 116 -1.01 -14.64 14.40
N SER A 117 0.25 -14.39 14.07
CA SER A 117 0.66 -13.11 13.46
C SER A 117 0.12 -12.95 12.03
N ARG A 118 0.15 -11.72 11.51
CA ARG A 118 -0.14 -11.43 10.09
C ARG A 118 0.77 -12.23 9.16
N GLU A 119 2.07 -12.27 9.47
CA GLU A 119 3.07 -12.99 8.69
C GLU A 119 2.79 -14.50 8.67
N ASP A 120 2.44 -15.10 9.81
CA ASP A 120 2.08 -16.52 9.88
C ASP A 120 0.83 -16.82 9.04
N PHE A 121 -0.16 -15.92 9.07
CA PHE A 121 -1.35 -16.06 8.22
C PHE A 121 -0.99 -15.97 6.74
N GLU A 122 -0.19 -14.99 6.33
CA GLU A 122 0.26 -14.80 4.94
C GLU A 122 1.16 -15.97 4.44
N ASN A 123 1.75 -16.73 5.35
CA ASN A 123 2.50 -17.95 5.05
C ASN A 123 1.65 -19.24 5.15
N SER A 124 0.37 -19.15 5.55
CA SER A 124 -0.50 -20.31 5.75
C SER A 124 -1.11 -20.85 4.45
N ASN A 125 -1.41 -22.17 4.42
CA ASN A 125 -2.09 -22.80 3.30
C ASN A 125 -3.45 -22.16 2.98
N GLY A 126 -4.22 -21.80 4.01
CA GLY A 126 -5.52 -21.15 3.84
C GLY A 126 -5.42 -19.84 3.07
N TYR A 127 -4.44 -18.99 3.42
CA TYR A 127 -4.18 -17.75 2.68
C TYR A 127 -3.79 -18.01 1.22
N TRP A 128 -2.84 -18.92 0.96
CA TRP A 128 -2.41 -19.22 -0.41
C TRP A 128 -3.53 -19.79 -1.28
N ILE A 129 -4.45 -20.57 -0.69
CA ILE A 129 -5.65 -21.05 -1.39
C ILE A 129 -6.57 -19.87 -1.73
N CYS A 130 -6.90 -19.02 -0.75
CA CYS A 130 -7.75 -17.84 -0.96
C CYS A 130 -7.14 -16.86 -1.99
N ARG A 131 -5.81 -16.72 -2.02
CA ARG A 131 -5.08 -15.85 -2.96
C ARG A 131 -5.19 -16.28 -4.42
N ARG A 132 -5.67 -17.50 -4.71
CA ARG A 132 -5.98 -17.96 -6.08
C ARG A 132 -7.26 -17.36 -6.67
N LEU A 133 -8.01 -16.57 -5.90
CA LEU A 133 -9.22 -15.89 -6.37
C LEU A 133 -8.91 -15.04 -7.61
N ARG A 134 -9.69 -15.23 -8.68
CA ARG A 134 -9.59 -14.42 -9.91
C ARG A 134 -10.92 -13.73 -10.15
N LEU A 135 -10.91 -12.40 -10.30
CA LEU A 135 -12.08 -11.57 -10.61
C LEU A 135 -12.33 -11.46 -12.13
N VAL A 136 -11.85 -12.45 -12.88
CA VAL A 136 -12.05 -12.58 -14.32
C VAL A 136 -12.37 -14.02 -14.68
N ASP A 137 -13.15 -14.21 -15.74
CA ASP A 137 -13.40 -15.52 -16.35
C ASP A 137 -12.21 -16.00 -17.20
N ASN A 138 -12.36 -17.14 -17.87
CA ASN A 138 -11.30 -17.74 -18.68
C ASN A 138 -11.02 -16.92 -19.96
N GLU A 139 -11.95 -16.07 -20.36
CA GLU A 139 -11.88 -15.16 -21.49
C GLU A 139 -11.32 -13.78 -21.09
N GLY A 140 -11.05 -13.55 -19.80
CA GLY A 140 -10.50 -12.31 -19.26
C GLY A 140 -11.54 -11.22 -18.96
N LYS A 141 -12.83 -11.55 -19.02
CA LYS A 141 -13.91 -10.62 -18.69
C LYS A 141 -14.13 -10.60 -17.18
N SER A 142 -14.38 -9.41 -16.63
CA SER A 142 -14.66 -9.24 -15.20
C SER A 142 -15.89 -10.04 -14.76
N ILE A 143 -15.78 -10.66 -13.59
CA ILE A 143 -16.87 -11.36 -12.91
C ILE A 143 -17.10 -10.79 -11.51
N GLU A 144 -18.33 -10.90 -11.03
CA GLU A 144 -18.73 -10.43 -9.70
C GLU A 144 -17.99 -11.17 -8.58
N TYR A 145 -17.70 -10.46 -7.48
CA TYR A 145 -16.86 -10.96 -6.39
C TYR A 145 -17.33 -12.30 -5.81
N LYS A 146 -18.63 -12.43 -5.50
CA LYS A 146 -19.20 -13.68 -4.96
C LYS A 146 -19.23 -14.82 -5.99
N ALA A 147 -19.40 -14.49 -7.27
CA ALA A 147 -19.31 -15.49 -8.33
C ALA A 147 -17.88 -16.03 -8.48
N ALA A 148 -16.87 -15.16 -8.39
CA ALA A 148 -15.46 -15.56 -8.37
C ALA A 148 -15.15 -16.51 -7.21
N TRP A 149 -15.67 -16.22 -6.02
CA TRP A 149 -15.53 -17.11 -4.85
C TRP A 149 -16.20 -18.47 -5.08
N ALA A 150 -17.42 -18.49 -5.62
CA ALA A 150 -18.10 -19.73 -5.95
C ALA A 150 -17.28 -20.59 -6.93
N THR A 151 -16.78 -19.99 -8.02
CA THR A 151 -15.91 -20.68 -8.99
C THR A 151 -14.63 -21.22 -8.34
N LEU A 152 -13.97 -20.42 -7.49
CA LEU A 152 -12.81 -20.89 -6.75
C LEU A 152 -13.19 -22.09 -5.87
N TRP A 153 -14.22 -21.96 -5.05
CA TRP A 153 -14.64 -22.98 -4.09
C TRP A 153 -15.04 -24.30 -4.73
N GLU A 154 -15.75 -24.25 -5.85
CA GLU A 154 -16.11 -25.44 -6.64
C GLU A 154 -14.87 -26.15 -7.20
N SER A 155 -13.80 -25.40 -7.50
CA SER A 155 -12.54 -25.96 -7.99
C SER A 155 -11.67 -26.59 -6.90
N LEU A 156 -11.94 -26.31 -5.62
CA LEU A 156 -11.13 -26.81 -4.50
C LEU A 156 -11.44 -28.27 -4.19
N SER A 157 -10.38 -29.03 -3.94
CA SER A 157 -10.44 -30.36 -3.35
C SER A 157 -10.92 -30.31 -1.88
N ASN A 158 -11.37 -31.45 -1.34
CA ASN A 158 -11.79 -31.53 0.06
C ASN A 158 -10.69 -31.11 1.05
N PRO A 159 -9.41 -31.52 0.90
CA PRO A 159 -8.34 -31.03 1.77
C PRO A 159 -8.12 -29.52 1.69
N GLU A 160 -8.27 -28.90 0.52
CA GLU A 160 -8.16 -27.45 0.37
C GLU A 160 -9.30 -26.71 1.05
N LYS A 161 -10.54 -27.20 0.92
CA LYS A 161 -11.69 -26.65 1.66
C LYS A 161 -11.48 -26.73 3.16
N ILE A 162 -10.97 -27.87 3.65
CA ILE A 162 -10.60 -28.06 5.05
C ILE A 162 -9.51 -27.05 5.47
N ALA A 163 -8.49 -26.83 4.64
CA ALA A 163 -7.43 -25.87 4.94
C ALA A 163 -7.94 -24.42 5.05
N VAL A 164 -8.92 -24.02 4.24
CA VAL A 164 -9.59 -22.72 4.37
C VAL A 164 -10.42 -22.64 5.65
N GLN A 165 -11.17 -23.70 5.98
CA GLN A 165 -11.95 -23.76 7.21
C GLN A 165 -11.08 -23.89 8.48
N ALA A 166 -9.81 -24.27 8.34
CA ALA A 166 -8.83 -24.33 9.42
C ALA A 166 -8.14 -22.99 9.71
N ILE A 167 -8.45 -21.91 8.95
CA ILE A 167 -7.96 -20.57 9.27
C ILE A 167 -8.40 -20.20 10.70
N PRO A 168 -7.52 -19.64 11.55
CA PRO A 168 -7.91 -19.29 12.90
C PRO A 168 -9.12 -18.35 12.96
N ASN A 169 -9.95 -18.53 13.99
CA ASN A 169 -11.22 -17.84 14.18
C ASN A 169 -12.27 -18.09 13.08
N PHE A 170 -12.10 -19.07 12.18
CA PHE A 170 -13.05 -19.35 11.09
C PHE A 170 -14.50 -19.31 11.58
N ASP A 171 -15.30 -18.48 10.91
CA ASP A 171 -16.69 -18.23 11.22
C ASP A 171 -17.49 -18.38 9.92
N ALA A 172 -18.33 -19.41 9.87
CA ALA A 172 -19.06 -19.79 8.66
C ALA A 172 -20.06 -18.70 8.23
N ASP A 173 -20.66 -17.98 9.17
CA ASP A 173 -21.62 -16.91 8.87
C ASP A 173 -20.89 -15.70 8.26
N VAL A 174 -19.75 -15.31 8.84
CA VAL A 174 -18.89 -14.26 8.28
C VAL A 174 -18.36 -14.68 6.90
N PHE A 175 -17.97 -15.94 6.74
CA PHE A 175 -17.51 -16.49 5.46
C PHE A 175 -18.62 -16.43 4.40
N GLU A 176 -19.86 -16.81 4.73
CA GLU A 176 -21.03 -16.73 3.85
C GLU A 176 -21.35 -15.28 3.47
N VAL A 177 -21.27 -14.34 4.42
CA VAL A 177 -21.49 -12.91 4.16
C VAL A 177 -20.49 -12.37 3.12
N ILE A 178 -19.20 -12.68 3.28
CA ILE A 178 -18.13 -12.21 2.40
C ILE A 178 -18.19 -12.91 1.04
N THR A 179 -18.24 -14.25 1.03
CA THR A 179 -18.00 -15.06 -0.16
C THR A 179 -19.29 -15.50 -0.87
N GLY A 180 -20.41 -15.56 -0.16
CA GLY A 180 -21.66 -16.16 -0.62
C GLY A 180 -21.71 -17.68 -0.50
N ILE A 181 -20.70 -18.32 0.10
CA ILE A 181 -20.60 -19.78 0.23
C ILE A 181 -21.05 -20.21 1.62
N ARG A 182 -22.04 -21.11 1.66
CA ARG A 182 -22.42 -21.82 2.88
C ARG A 182 -21.63 -23.12 2.99
N VAL A 183 -21.01 -23.34 4.15
CA VAL A 183 -20.16 -24.50 4.47
C VAL A 183 -20.71 -25.34 5.60
#